data_AF-A0A1Q7FA45-F1
#
_entry.id   AF-A0A1Q7FA45-F1
#
_cell.length_a   1.000
_cell.length_b   1.000
_cell.length_c   1.000
_cell.angle_alpha   90.00
_cell.angle_beta   90.00
_cell.angle_gamma   90.00
#
_symmetry.space_group_name_H-M   'P 1'
#
loop_
_entity.id
_entity.type
_entity.pdbx_description
1 polymer ?
#
loop_
_entity_poly.entity_id
_entity_poly.type
_entity_poly.pdbx_seq_one_letter_code
_entity_poly.pdbx_strand_id
1 'polypeptide(L)' 'MNSPQEVLAQISSIRGERNLEKRLGMLLDLNGSLPKGMKLEMPSLITNAYVRRALDIIEDRANGFLFQTTDPFQS' A
#
# COMPACT_ATOMS: atom_id res chain seq x y z
N MET A 1 -5.92 -6.13 -11.33
CA MET A 1 -4.90 -5.93 -10.27
C MET A 1 -4.24 -4.60 -10.56
N ASN A 2 -4.06 -3.76 -9.54
CA ASN A 2 -3.33 -2.50 -9.71
C ASN A 2 -1.84 -2.80 -9.97
N SER A 3 -1.23 -2.09 -10.91
CA SER A 3 0.21 -2.07 -11.12
C SER A 3 0.92 -1.48 -9.90
N PRO A 4 2.21 -1.82 -9.66
CA PRO A 4 2.95 -1.24 -8.55
C PRO A 4 2.98 0.30 -8.57
N GLN A 5 3.03 0.91 -9.76
CA GLN A 5 2.99 2.37 -9.92
C GLN A 5 1.65 2.98 -9.46
N GLU A 6 0.53 2.33 -9.77
CA GLU A 6 -0.80 2.76 -9.29
C GLU A 6 -0.91 2.64 -7.77
N VAL A 7 -0.32 1.60 -7.18
CA VAL A 7 -0.25 1.42 -5.72
C VAL A 7 0.54 2.57 -5.08
N LEU A 8 1.70 2.93 -5.61
CA LEU A 8 2.52 4.05 -5.10
C LEU A 8 1.80 5.41 -5.22
N ALA A 9 1.07 5.64 -6.31
CA ALA A 9 0.25 6.83 -6.48
C ALA A 9 -0.89 6.90 -5.44
N GLN A 10 -1.57 5.77 -5.18
CA GLN A 10 -2.58 5.68 -4.13
C GLN A 10 -2.00 5.94 -2.74
N ILE A 11 -0.83 5.36 -2.42
CA ILE A 11 -0.14 5.61 -1.15
C ILE A 11 0.13 7.11 -0.95
N SER A 12 0.62 7.78 -1.99
CA SER A 12 0.90 9.22 -1.95
C SER A 12 -0.38 10.04 -1.69
N SER A 13 -1.49 9.66 -2.32
CA SER A 13 -2.81 10.28 -2.08
C SER A 13 -3.27 10.10 -0.63
N ILE A 14 -3.14 8.89 -0.08
CA ILE A 14 -3.53 8.60 1.31
C ILE A 14 -2.65 9.38 2.30
N ARG A 15 -1.34 9.55 2.02
CA ARG A 15 -0.44 10.35 2.85
C ARG A 15 -0.83 11.83 2.89
N GLY A 16 -1.39 12.35 1.79
CA GLY A 16 -1.84 13.74 1.66
C GLY A 16 -3.21 14.04 2.29
N GLU A 17 -4.04 13.03 2.54
CA GLU A 17 -5.36 13.19 3.14
C GLU A 17 -5.25 13.57 4.64
N ARG A 18 -5.92 14.66 5.02
CA ARG A 18 -5.89 15.24 6.37
C ARG A 18 -7.02 14.70 7.25
N ASN A 19 -8.13 14.30 6.65
CA ASN A 19 -9.25 13.71 7.36
C ASN A 19 -8.93 12.23 7.67
N LEU A 20 -8.89 11.87 8.96
CA LEU A 20 -8.51 10.53 9.41
C LEU A 20 -9.47 9.45 8.90
N GLU A 21 -10.78 9.70 8.90
CA GLU A 21 -11.78 8.72 8.46
C GLU A 21 -11.68 8.45 6.96
N LYS A 22 -11.54 9.51 6.15
CA LYS A 22 -11.29 9.37 4.71
C LYS A 22 -10.01 8.61 4.43
N ARG A 23 -8.95 8.97 5.15
CA ARG A 23 -7.64 8.31 5.03
C ARG A 23 -7.72 6.82 5.36
N LEU A 24 -8.50 6.46 6.39
CA LEU A 24 -8.75 5.08 6.75
C LEU A 24 -9.53 4.34 5.66
N GLY A 25 -10.60 4.93 5.14
CA GLY A 25 -11.38 4.35 4.03
C GLY A 25 -10.47 4.04 2.83
N MET A 26 -9.66 5.00 2.42
CA MET A 26 -8.72 4.82 1.31
C MET A 26 -7.67 3.72 1.58
N LEU A 27 -7.19 3.57 2.83
CA LEU A 27 -6.28 2.47 3.19
C LEU A 27 -6.97 1.11 3.08
N LEU A 28 -8.23 1.00 3.50
CA LEU A 28 -9.00 -0.24 3.40
C LEU A 28 -9.26 -0.60 1.94
N ASP A 29 -9.63 0.37 1.11
CA ASP A 29 -9.83 0.19 -0.33
C ASP A 29 -8.55 -0.26 -1.03
N LEU A 30 -7.43 0.41 -0.72
CA LEU A 30 -6.11 0.02 -1.20
C LEU A 30 -5.81 -1.43 -0.81
N ASN A 31 -5.91 -1.77 0.48
CA ASN A 31 -5.62 -3.13 0.97
C ASN A 31 -6.54 -4.20 0.34
N GLY A 32 -7.81 -3.86 0.08
CA GLY A 32 -8.75 -4.73 -0.60
C GLY A 32 -8.33 -5.06 -2.04
N SER A 33 -7.75 -4.08 -2.73
CA SER A 33 -7.32 -4.17 -4.13
C SER A 33 -5.97 -4.88 -4.35
N LEU A 34 -5.15 -5.03 -3.30
CA LEU A 34 -3.82 -5.64 -3.38
C LEU A 34 -3.90 -7.16 -3.66
N PRO A 35 -2.88 -7.75 -4.31
CA PRO A 35 -2.75 -9.20 -4.43
C PRO A 35 -2.55 -9.85 -3.05
N LYS A 36 -2.93 -11.13 -2.90
CA LYS A 36 -2.96 -11.84 -1.60
C LYS A 36 -1.65 -11.72 -0.79
N GLY A 37 -0.49 -11.82 -1.44
CA GLY A 37 0.82 -11.71 -0.78
C GLY A 37 1.19 -10.31 -0.30
N MET A 38 0.46 -9.28 -0.74
CA MET A 38 0.67 -7.89 -0.33
C MET A 38 -0.37 -7.40 0.68
N LYS A 39 -1.49 -8.11 0.85
CA LYS A 39 -2.53 -7.73 1.81
C LYS A 39 -1.98 -7.69 3.23
N LEU A 40 -2.45 -6.71 3.99
CA LEU A 40 -2.23 -6.58 5.42
C LEU A 40 -3.43 -7.18 6.16
N GLU A 41 -3.15 -7.84 7.29
CA GLU A 41 -4.17 -8.17 8.26
C GLU A 41 -4.55 -6.90 9.04
N MET A 42 -5.84 -6.54 8.98
CA MET A 42 -6.31 -5.30 9.58
C MET A 42 -6.76 -5.52 11.03
N PRO A 43 -6.21 -4.78 12.00
CA PRO A 43 -6.66 -4.85 13.38
C PRO A 43 -8.03 -4.17 13.54
N SER A 44 -8.75 -4.52 14.62
CA SER A 44 -10.05 -3.93 14.96
C SER A 44 -9.95 -2.46 15.37
N LEU A 45 -8.82 -2.05 15.95
CA LEU A 45 -8.53 -0.65 16.29
C LEU A 45 -7.41 -0.11 15.40
N ILE A 46 -7.74 0.88 14.57
CA ILE A 46 -6.78 1.51 13.67
C ILE A 46 -6.49 2.94 14.14
N THR A 47 -5.22 3.20 14.44
CA THR A 47 -4.72 4.52 14.80
C THR A 47 -4.07 5.19 13.60
N ASN A 48 -3.89 6.52 13.66
CA ASN A 48 -3.13 7.23 12.62
C ASN A 48 -1.68 6.72 12.51
N ALA A 49 -1.07 6.29 13.62
CA ALA A 49 0.25 5.67 13.62
C ALA A 49 0.25 4.34 12.85
N TYR A 50 -0.78 3.51 13.05
CA TYR A 50 -0.98 2.29 12.28
C TYR A 50 -1.14 2.58 10.79
N VAL A 51 -1.96 3.58 10.42
CA VAL A 51 -2.17 3.96 9.01
C VAL A 51 -0.84 4.31 8.33
N ARG A 52 0.03 5.09 9.00
CA ARG A 52 1.36 5.42 8.47
C ARG A 52 2.21 4.17 8.27
N ARG A 53 2.32 3.33 9.31
CA ARG A 53 3.07 2.07 9.27
C ARG A 53 2.56 1.13 8.16
N ALA A 54 1.25 1.03 7.99
CA ALA A 54 0.62 0.19 6.97
C ALA A 54 1.00 0.65 5.57
N LEU A 55 0.98 1.96 5.31
CA LEU A 55 1.39 2.53 4.02
C LEU A 55 2.87 2.27 3.73
N ASP A 56 3.74 2.40 4.73
CA ASP A 56 5.17 2.12 4.57
C ASP A 56 5.42 0.65 4.19
N ILE A 57 4.72 -0.30 4.83
CA ILE A 57 4.83 -1.73 4.51
C ILE A 57 4.34 -2.03 3.07
N ILE A 58 3.24 -1.39 2.64
CA ILE A 58 2.71 -1.59 1.27
C ILE A 58 3.68 -0.99 0.25
N GLU A 59 4.27 0.17 0.54
CA GLU A 59 5.27 0.82 -0.32
C GLU A 59 6.51 -0.05 -0.50
N ASP A 60 7.07 -0.59 0.60
CA ASP A 60 8.22 -1.50 0.55
C ASP A 60 7.94 -2.75 -0.29
N ARG A 61 6.74 -3.33 -0.14
CA ARG A 61 6.32 -4.47 -0.95
C ARG A 61 6.17 -4.10 -2.42
N ALA A 62 5.52 -2.98 -2.73
CA ALA A 62 5.34 -2.53 -4.12
C ALA A 62 6.70 -2.28 -4.81
N ASN A 63 7.63 -1.65 -4.10
CA ASN A 63 9.00 -1.43 -4.57
C ASN A 63 9.75 -2.75 -4.76
N GLY A 64 9.67 -3.69 -3.82
CA GLY A 64 10.27 -5.02 -3.96
C GLY A 64 9.81 -5.79 -5.20
N PHE A 65 8.52 -5.67 -5.57
CA PHE A 65 7.99 -6.25 -6.81
C PHE A 65 8.51 -5.55 -8.06
N LEU A 66 8.69 -4.23 -8.04
CA LEU A 66 9.32 -3.51 -9.15
C LEU A 66 10.74 -4.02 -9.39
N PHE A 67 11.55 -4.16 -8.34
CA PHE A 67 12.93 -4.64 -8.47
C PHE A 67 13.05 -6.09 -8.97
N GLN A 68 12.06 -6.95 -8.70
CA GLN A 68 12.04 -8.32 -9.27
C GLN A 68 11.68 -8.34 -10.76
N THR A 69 10.91 -7.36 -11.24
CA THR A 69 10.52 -7.28 -12.67
C THR A 69 11.52 -6.52 -13.53
N THR A 70 12.43 -5.77 -12.92
CA THR A 70 13.44 -4.96 -13.62
C THR A 70 14.84 -5.54 -13.53
N ASP A 71 14.99 -6.83 -13.21
CA ASP A 71 16.30 -7.48 -13.25
C ASP A 71 16.58 -7.98 -14.69
N PRO A 72 17.42 -7.30 -15.49
CA PRO A 72 17.72 -7.72 -16.86
C PRO A 72 18.64 -8.97 -16.92
N PHE A 73 19.00 -9.55 -15.76
CA PHE A 73 19.89 -10.71 -15.66
C PHE A 73 19.18 -12.02 -15.27
N GLN A 74 17.86 -12.03 -15.11
CA GLN A 74 17.09 -13.27 -15.07
C GLN A 74 16.77 -13.70 -16.51
N SER A 75 17.36 -14.82 -16.92
CA SER A 75 17.54 -15.32 -18.30
C SER A 75 16.27 -15.60 -19.10
#